data_AF-A0AAD9UXJ6-F1
#
_entry.id   AF-A0AAD9UXJ6-F1
#
_cell.length_a   1.000
_cell.length_b   1.000
_cell.length_c   1.000
_cell.angle_alpha   90.00
_cell.angle_beta   90.00
_cell.angle_gamma   90.00
#
_symmetry.space_group_name_H-M   'P 1'
#
loop_
_entity.id
_entity.type
_entity.pdbx_description
1 polymer ?
#
loop_
_entity_poly.entity_id
_entity_poly.type
_entity_poly.pdbx_seq_one_letter_code
_entity_poly.pdbx_strand_id
1 'polypeptide(L)'
;MSFYPCIECGNEVQPRRQALQCDDCGFWQHRICGTSIDQATYSLAGTRGRIDWLCVACSLAVSNPSEQVPVAESTRTDFAQDLSPKYPPPINISQSMNNFSRE
;
A
#
# COMPACT_ATOMS: atom_id res chain seq x y z
N MET A 1 -25.72 -6.98 -13.14
CA MET A 1 -26.14 -6.35 -11.87
C MET A 1 -24.89 -6.18 -11.04
N SER A 2 -24.51 -4.95 -10.71
CA SER A 2 -23.35 -4.67 -9.87
C SER A 2 -23.75 -4.89 -8.41
N PHE A 3 -23.09 -5.83 -7.74
CA PHE A 3 -23.29 -6.12 -6.32
C PHE A 3 -22.23 -5.37 -5.51
N TYR A 4 -22.67 -4.58 -4.53
CA TYR A 4 -21.77 -3.81 -3.66
C TYR A 4 -21.86 -4.35 -2.24
N PRO A 5 -20.91 -5.17 -1.78
CA PRO A 5 -20.93 -5.69 -0.41
C PRO A 5 -20.60 -4.60 0.60
N CYS A 6 -21.30 -4.62 1.74
CA CYS A 6 -20.92 -3.87 2.92
C CYS A 6 -19.67 -4.48 3.55
N ILE A 7 -18.63 -3.69 3.77
CA ILE A 7 -17.36 -4.17 4.35
C ILE A 7 -17.48 -4.70 5.78
N GLU A 8 -18.49 -4.28 6.56
CA GLU A 8 -18.66 -4.76 7.95
C GLU A 8 -19.50 -6.02 8.05
N CYS A 9 -20.61 -6.09 7.31
CA CYS A 9 -21.61 -7.15 7.48
C CYS A 9 -21.66 -8.12 6.29
N GLY A 10 -20.92 -7.87 5.21
CA GLY A 10 -20.88 -8.69 4.00
C GLY A 10 -22.16 -8.66 3.15
N ASN A 11 -23.25 -8.08 3.66
CA ASN A 11 -24.53 -8.01 2.97
C ASN A 11 -24.52 -6.95 1.86
N GLU A 12 -25.37 -7.15 0.86
CA GLU A 12 -25.55 -6.20 -0.23
C GLU A 12 -25.99 -4.82 0.26
N VAL A 13 -25.27 -3.80 -0.20
CA VAL A 13 -25.68 -2.41 -0.10
C VAL A 13 -26.67 -2.12 -1.21
N GLN A 14 -27.95 -2.05 -0.85
CA GLN A 14 -29.01 -1.69 -1.78
C GLN A 14 -29.11 -0.16 -1.94
N PRO A 15 -29.45 0.35 -3.13
CA PRO A 15 -29.58 1.81 -3.37
C PRO A 15 -30.59 2.52 -2.45
N ARG A 16 -31.58 1.78 -1.95
CA ARG A 16 -32.59 2.31 -1.02
C ARG A 16 -32.10 2.37 0.43
N ARG A 17 -30.99 1.70 0.75
CA ARG A 17 -30.38 1.71 2.08
C ARG A 17 -29.29 2.77 2.10
N GLN A 18 -29.27 3.55 3.18
CA GLN A 18 -28.26 4.57 3.37
C GLN A 18 -26.89 3.92 3.52
N ALA A 19 -26.00 4.26 2.62
CA ALA A 19 -24.63 3.76 2.61
C ALA A 19 -23.67 4.86 2.17
N LEU A 20 -22.41 4.63 2.52
CA LEU A 20 -21.29 5.51 2.28
C LEU A 20 -20.25 4.72 1.49
N GLN A 21 -19.63 5.40 0.52
CA GLN A 21 -18.48 4.90 -0.21
C GLN A 21 -17.23 5.51 0.41
N CYS A 22 -16.20 4.69 0.63
CA CYS A 22 -14.91 5.18 1.09
C CYS A 22 -14.20 5.92 -0.05
N ASP A 23 -13.68 7.12 0.21
CA ASP A 23 -13.01 7.94 -0.79
C ASP A 23 -11.65 7.37 -1.25
N ASP A 24 -11.03 6.51 -0.44
CA ASP A 24 -9.71 5.94 -0.70
C ASP A 24 -9.79 4.57 -1.41
N CYS A 25 -10.49 3.61 -0.80
CA CYS A 25 -10.58 2.26 -1.33
C CYS A 25 -11.83 1.99 -2.19
N GLY A 26 -12.79 2.93 -2.25
CA GLY A 26 -13.99 2.81 -3.07
C GLY A 26 -15.02 1.78 -2.58
N PHE A 27 -14.78 1.11 -1.45
CA PHE A 27 -15.70 0.12 -0.88
C PHE A 27 -16.91 0.79 -0.20
N TRP A 28 -18.01 0.04 -0.12
CA TRP A 28 -19.27 0.50 0.46
C TRP A 28 -19.48 -0.01 1.87
N GLN A 29 -20.09 0.81 2.72
CA GLN A 29 -20.50 0.46 4.09
C GLN A 29 -21.88 1.04 4.36
N HIS A 30 -22.77 0.27 5.01
CA HIS A 30 -24.05 0.82 5.48
C HIS A 30 -23.80 1.88 6.55
N ARG A 31 -24.57 2.97 6.56
CA ARG A 31 -24.50 4.00 7.60
C ARG A 31 -24.57 3.41 9.02
N ILE A 32 -25.46 2.45 9.21
CA ILE A 32 -25.69 1.81 10.52
C ILE A 32 -24.62 0.76 10.89
N CYS A 33 -23.72 0.40 9.97
CA CYS A 33 -22.68 -0.59 10.20
C CYS A 33 -21.35 0.10 10.47
N GLY A 34 -21.05 0.45 11.72
CA GLY A 34 -19.69 0.86 12.13
C GLY A 34 -19.19 2.22 11.63
N THR A 35 -19.93 2.94 10.77
CA THR A 35 -19.49 4.25 10.22
C THR A 35 -19.47 5.37 11.26
N SER A 36 -20.20 5.22 12.37
CA SER A 36 -20.45 6.26 13.38
C SER A 36 -21.14 7.54 12.86
N ILE A 37 -21.66 7.53 11.63
CA ILE A 37 -22.38 8.66 11.05
C ILE A 37 -23.86 8.62 11.43
N ASP A 38 -24.32 9.65 12.11
CA ASP A 38 -25.71 9.83 12.47
C ASP A 38 -26.57 10.26 11.25
N GLN A 39 -27.89 10.19 11.43
CA GLN A 39 -28.84 10.45 10.34
C GLN A 39 -28.77 11.90 9.86
N ALA A 40 -28.55 12.85 10.78
CA ALA A 40 -28.55 14.27 10.43
C ALA A 40 -27.31 14.63 9.63
N THR A 41 -26.14 14.13 10.03
CA THR A 41 -24.89 14.30 9.27
C THR A 41 -25.01 13.69 7.88
N TYR A 42 -25.56 12.49 7.74
CA TYR A 42 -25.80 11.86 6.44
C TYR A 42 -26.75 12.68 5.54
N SER A 43 -27.84 13.19 6.11
CA SER A 43 -28.80 14.03 5.38
C SER A 43 -28.18 15.36 4.91
N LEU A 44 -27.38 15.98 5.78
CA LEU A 44 -26.67 17.22 5.47
C LEU A 44 -25.64 17.00 4.36
N ALA A 45 -24.92 15.88 4.39
CA ALA A 45 -24.03 15.45 3.33
C ALA A 45 -24.76 15.26 1.99
N GLY A 46 -25.93 14.60 2.00
CA GLY A 46 -26.78 14.47 0.80
C GLY A 46 -27.20 15.83 0.23
N THR A 47 -27.50 16.80 1.10
CA THR A 47 -27.83 18.18 0.71
C THR A 47 -26.62 18.92 0.12
N ARG A 48 -25.44 18.72 0.71
CA ARG A 48 -24.17 19.32 0.23
C ARG A 48 -23.60 18.63 -1.00
N GLY A 49 -24.08 17.42 -1.32
CA GLY A 49 -23.63 16.60 -2.44
C GLY A 49 -22.27 15.93 -2.23
N ARG A 50 -21.66 16.05 -1.05
CA ARG A 50 -20.37 15.42 -0.72
C ARG A 50 -20.28 15.09 0.76
N ILE A 51 -19.60 14.00 1.06
CA ILE A 51 -19.16 13.62 2.39
C ILE A 51 -17.77 13.05 2.27
N ASP A 52 -16.82 13.69 2.93
CA ASP A 52 -15.45 13.22 2.95
C ASP A 52 -15.40 12.12 4.03
N TRP A 53 -15.43 10.84 3.63
CA TRP A 53 -15.51 9.70 4.54
C TRP A 53 -14.55 8.57 4.15
N LEU A 54 -13.85 8.07 5.16
CA LEU A 54 -12.95 6.93 5.06
C LEU A 54 -13.44 5.79 5.93
N CYS A 55 -13.33 4.56 5.41
CA CYS A 55 -13.54 3.38 6.23
C CYS A 55 -12.46 3.27 7.32
N VAL A 56 -12.72 2.47 8.35
CA VAL A 56 -11.81 2.31 9.50
C VAL A 56 -10.41 1.86 9.06
N ALA A 57 -10.31 0.98 8.07
CA ALA A 57 -9.01 0.54 7.56
C ALA A 57 -8.21 1.69 6.93
N CYS A 58 -8.84 2.49 6.07
CA CYS A 58 -8.20 3.62 5.41
C CYS A 58 -7.89 4.77 6.39
N SER A 59 -8.77 5.03 7.37
CA SER A 59 -8.52 6.08 8.37
C SER A 59 -7.33 5.75 9.26
N LEU A 60 -7.13 4.48 9.61
CA LEU A 60 -5.95 4.02 10.36
C LEU A 60 -4.66 4.10 9.52
N ALA A 61 -4.72 3.80 8.22
CA ALA A 61 -3.56 3.91 7.34
C ALA A 61 -3.05 5.35 7.23
N VAL A 62 -3.96 6.33 7.12
CA VAL A 62 -3.60 7.77 7.11
C VAL A 62 -3.00 8.21 8.46
N SER A 63 -3.45 7.60 9.56
CA SER A 63 -3.01 7.93 10.91
C SER A 63 -1.64 7.35 11.27
N ASN A 64 -1.03 6.53 10.40
CA ASN A 64 0.27 5.91 10.62
C ASN A 64 1.30 6.52 9.66
N PRO A 65 2.06 7.56 10.06
CA PRO A 65 2.98 8.27 9.17
C PRO A 65 4.21 7.45 8.72
N SER A 66 4.37 6.22 9.22
CA SER A 66 5.60 5.45 9.06
C SER A 66 5.86 4.90 7.65
N GLU A 67 4.94 5.05 6.69
CA GLU A 67 5.13 4.56 5.31
C GLU A 67 5.16 5.66 4.23
N GLN A 68 5.29 6.94 4.60
CA GLN A 68 5.68 7.96 3.62
C GLN A 68 7.21 7.99 3.47
N VAL A 69 7.76 6.96 2.82
CA VAL A 69 9.11 7.04 2.24
C VAL A 69 8.95 7.63 0.83
N PRO A 70 9.42 8.85 0.55
CA PRO A 70 9.48 9.33 -0.82
C PRO A 70 10.53 8.48 -1.56
N VAL A 71 10.09 7.53 -2.38
CA VAL A 71 10.95 6.87 -3.37
C VAL A 71 11.23 7.89 -4.46
N ALA A 72 12.25 8.70 -4.25
CA ALA A 72 12.94 9.43 -5.31
C ALA A 72 14.42 9.03 -5.26
N GLU A 73 14.70 7.77 -5.57
CA GLU A 73 16.05 7.30 -5.81
C GLU A 73 16.21 6.83 -7.26
N SER A 74 16.85 7.67 -8.09
CA SER A 74 17.79 7.33 -9.19
C SER A 74 17.84 8.49 -10.18
N THR A 75 19.00 9.05 -10.51
CA THR A 75 19.90 8.44 -11.51
C THR A 75 21.29 9.09 -11.44
N ARG A 76 22.34 8.25 -11.52
CA ARG A 76 23.77 8.59 -11.63
C ARG A 76 24.06 9.37 -12.92
N THR A 77 24.95 10.36 -12.86
CA THR A 77 25.62 10.91 -14.05
C THR A 77 27.11 10.65 -13.99
N ASP A 78 27.58 9.86 -14.95
CA ASP A 78 28.96 9.58 -15.30
C ASP A 78 29.70 10.87 -15.71
N PHE A 79 30.88 11.14 -15.15
CA PHE A 79 31.87 12.05 -15.75
C PHE A 79 33.25 11.36 -15.71
N ALA A 80 33.84 11.26 -16.89
CA ALA A 80 34.84 10.29 -17.26
C ALA A 80 36.30 10.71 -16.94
N GLN A 81 37.15 9.68 -16.84
CA GLN A 81 38.57 9.60 -17.28
C GLN A 81 39.65 10.40 -16.52
N ASP A 82 40.60 9.68 -15.88
CA ASP A 82 42.04 9.82 -16.19
C ASP A 82 42.90 8.63 -15.67
N LEU A 83 43.56 7.95 -16.62
CA LEU A 83 44.87 7.25 -16.61
C LEU A 83 45.18 6.04 -15.67
N SER A 84 44.96 4.83 -16.21
CA SER A 84 45.96 3.75 -16.50
C SER A 84 46.88 3.13 -15.39
N PRO A 85 47.51 1.95 -15.62
CA PRO A 85 47.26 0.74 -14.80
C PRO A 85 48.52 0.08 -14.22
N LYS A 86 48.42 -0.59 -13.06
CA LYS A 86 49.43 -1.58 -12.65
C LYS A 86 48.83 -2.74 -11.87
N TYR A 87 48.48 -3.82 -12.57
CA TYR A 87 48.56 -5.15 -11.98
C TYR A 87 50.04 -5.58 -11.91
N PRO A 88 50.39 -6.43 -10.94
CA PRO A 88 51.01 -7.71 -11.33
C PRO A 88 50.39 -8.88 -10.50
N PRO A 89 50.82 -10.14 -10.67
CA PRO A 89 50.11 -11.22 -11.37
C PRO A 89 49.44 -12.23 -10.42
N PRO A 90 48.71 -13.24 -10.95
CA PRO A 90 47.91 -14.17 -10.15
C PRO A 90 48.79 -15.21 -9.46
N ILE A 91 48.52 -15.47 -8.17
CA ILE A 91 49.12 -16.64 -7.51
C ILE A 91 48.24 -17.86 -7.76
N ASN A 92 48.94 -18.91 -8.16
CA ASN A 92 48.54 -20.05 -8.95
C ASN A 92 47.63 -21.03 -8.19
N ILE A 93 46.65 -21.55 -8.92
CA ILE A 93 45.78 -22.66 -8.55
C ILE A 93 46.61 -23.94 -8.64
N SER A 94 46.94 -24.53 -7.51
CA SER A 94 47.34 -25.93 -7.46
C SER A 94 46.44 -26.68 -6.52
N GLN A 95 45.57 -27.51 -7.13
CA GLN A 95 45.36 -28.93 -6.78
C GLN A 95 44.83 -29.19 -5.36
N SER A 96 43.85 -30.03 -5.11
CA SER A 96 43.10 -30.98 -5.91
C SER A 96 42.03 -31.50 -4.95
N MET A 97 40.87 -31.80 -5.52
CA MET A 97 39.89 -32.82 -5.13
C MET A 97 40.11 -33.64 -3.84
N ASN A 98 38.95 -33.93 -3.23
CA ASN A 98 38.58 -35.09 -2.38
C ASN A 98 38.46 -34.77 -0.89
N ASN A 99 37.24 -34.69 -0.34
CA ASN A 99 36.47 -35.86 0.13
C ASN A 99 37.35 -36.83 0.93
N PHE A 100 37.13 -36.93 2.24
CA PHE A 100 36.59 -38.15 2.88
C PHE A 100 36.67 -38.02 4.42
N SER A 101 35.64 -38.54 5.08
CA SER A 101 35.43 -38.55 6.54
C SER A 101 36.30 -39.59 7.28
N ARG A 102 36.22 -39.52 8.62
CA ARG A 102 36.68 -40.49 9.65
C ARG A 102 38.18 -40.42 9.91
N GLU A 103 38.61 -40.33 11.15
CA GLU A 103 38.29 -41.15 12.32
C GLU A 103 38.47 -40.42 13.65
#